data_AF-A0A6A3YC20-F1
#
_entry.id   AF-A0A6A3YC20-F1
#
_cell.length_a   1.000
_cell.length_b   1.000
_cell.length_c   1.000
_cell.angle_alpha   90.00
_cell.angle_beta   90.00
_cell.angle_gamma   90.00
#
_symmetry.space_group_name_H-M   'P 1'
#
loop_
_entity.id
_entity.type
_entity.pdbx_description
1 polymer ?
#
loop_
_entity_poly.entity_id
_entity_poly.type
_entity_poly.pdbx_seq_one_letter_code
_entity_poly.pdbx_strand_id
1 'polypeptide(L)'
;MVASFASVSLALCSLIAAQRGLAAAVGSVDLGTCLTKAGIENSVPTTSTWTMDTQPWNARVNPVPSAVVFPKTEKEVSAALKCAADAGVKVTRSVHYRS
;
A
#
# COMPACT_ATOMS: atom_id res chain seq x y z
N MET A 1 7.12 57.31 -6.81
CA MET A 1 7.81 56.07 -7.24
C MET A 1 7.09 54.86 -6.65
N VAL A 2 5.82 54.61 -6.98
CA VAL A 2 5.10 53.38 -6.58
C VAL A 2 3.99 53.11 -7.59
N ALA A 3 4.33 52.56 -8.75
CA ALA A 3 3.32 52.12 -9.72
C ALA A 3 3.92 51.06 -10.65
N SER A 4 4.51 49.99 -10.11
CA SER A 4 4.98 48.90 -10.99
C SER A 4 5.28 47.57 -10.29
N PHE A 5 4.49 47.15 -9.29
CA PHE A 5 4.66 45.81 -8.69
C PHE A 5 3.35 45.01 -8.53
N ALA A 6 2.19 45.60 -8.82
CA ALA A 6 0.90 44.92 -8.60
C ALA A 6 0.56 43.86 -9.66
N SER A 7 1.05 44.00 -10.90
CA SER A 7 0.64 43.14 -12.02
C SER A 7 1.41 41.82 -12.12
N VAL A 8 2.58 41.71 -11.48
CA VAL A 8 3.41 40.49 -11.55
C VAL A 8 2.94 39.44 -10.53
N SER A 9 2.42 39.88 -9.37
CA SER A 9 2.03 39.01 -8.26
C SER A 9 0.76 38.20 -8.55
N LEU A 10 -0.21 38.75 -9.28
CA LEU A 10 -1.47 38.07 -9.60
C LEU A 10 -1.29 36.95 -10.63
N ALA A 11 -0.35 37.10 -11.57
CA ALA A 11 -0.09 36.09 -12.59
C ALA A 11 0.58 34.82 -12.01
N LEU A 12 1.41 34.98 -10.97
CA LEU A 12 2.10 33.87 -10.32
C LEU A 12 1.13 32.96 -9.52
N CYS A 13 0.08 33.53 -8.93
CA CYS A 13 -0.92 32.78 -8.17
C CYS A 13 -1.83 31.91 -9.07
N SER A 14 -2.07 32.30 -10.32
CA SER A 14 -2.89 31.53 -11.26
C SER A 14 -2.20 30.26 -11.77
N LEU A 15 -0.85 30.25 -11.86
CA LEU A 15 -0.11 29.07 -12.29
C LEU A 15 -0.15 27.92 -11.26
N ILE A 16 -0.16 28.25 -9.97
CA ILE A 16 -0.17 27.23 -8.89
C ILE A 16 -1.53 26.54 -8.79
N ALA A 17 -2.63 27.24 -9.16
CA ALA A 17 -3.97 26.66 -9.16
C ALA A 17 -4.18 25.61 -10.26
N ALA A 18 -3.46 25.70 -11.39
CA ALA A 18 -3.62 24.80 -12.53
C ALA A 18 -2.97 23.41 -12.32
N GLN A 19 -2.03 23.26 -11.38
CA GLN A 19 -1.34 21.99 -11.13
C GLN A 19 -2.04 21.06 -10.12
N ARG A 20 -3.21 21.44 -9.59
CA ARG A 20 -3.92 20.65 -8.57
C ARG A 20 -4.72 19.46 -9.10
N GLY A 21 -4.67 19.19 -10.41
CA GLY A 21 -5.61 18.31 -11.10
C GLY A 21 -5.13 16.92 -11.50
N LEU A 22 -3.93 16.48 -11.13
CA LEU A 22 -3.46 15.14 -11.50
C LEU A 22 -2.94 14.37 -10.27
N ALA A 23 -3.82 14.13 -9.30
CA ALA A 23 -3.73 12.89 -8.55
C ALA A 23 -4.01 11.78 -9.57
N ALA A 24 -2.96 11.24 -10.18
CA ALA A 24 -3.09 10.05 -11.01
C ALA A 24 -3.81 9.02 -10.14
N ALA A 25 -5.02 8.62 -10.54
CA ALA A 25 -5.60 7.37 -10.12
C ALA A 25 -4.69 6.29 -10.68
N VAL A 26 -3.57 6.04 -10.00
CA VAL A 26 -2.83 4.80 -10.15
C VAL A 26 -3.87 3.74 -9.84
N GLY A 27 -4.32 3.02 -10.88
CA GLY A 27 -5.23 1.90 -10.67
C GLY A 27 -4.65 1.05 -9.56
N SER A 28 -5.47 0.70 -8.57
CA SER A 28 -5.02 -0.13 -7.44
C SER A 28 -4.26 -1.32 -7.99
N VAL A 29 -2.95 -1.39 -7.72
CA VAL A 29 -2.14 -2.50 -8.19
C VAL A 29 -2.68 -3.75 -7.53
N ASP A 30 -2.94 -4.80 -8.32
CA ASP A 30 -3.35 -6.08 -7.75
C ASP A 30 -2.28 -6.59 -6.78
N LEU A 31 -2.64 -6.68 -5.51
CA LEU A 31 -1.73 -7.02 -4.42
C LEU A 31 -1.07 -8.38 -4.67
N GLY A 32 -1.86 -9.37 -5.08
CA GLY A 32 -1.37 -10.73 -5.36
C GLY A 32 -0.30 -10.72 -6.44
N THR A 33 -0.58 -10.08 -7.58
CA THR A 33 0.37 -9.94 -8.70
C THR A 33 1.65 -9.22 -8.28
N CYS A 34 1.56 -8.17 -7.47
CA CYS A 34 2.74 -7.45 -6.98
C CYS A 34 3.61 -8.34 -6.08
N LEU A 35 3.00 -9.04 -5.13
CA LEU A 35 3.71 -9.96 -4.22
C LEU A 35 4.35 -11.13 -4.96
N THR A 36 3.64 -11.73 -5.92
CA THR A 36 4.17 -12.82 -6.76
C THR A 36 5.34 -12.34 -7.60
N LYS A 37 5.25 -11.15 -8.23
CA LYS A 37 6.38 -10.55 -8.98
C LYS A 37 7.60 -10.27 -8.11
N ALA A 38 7.37 -9.88 -6.85
CA ALA A 38 8.44 -9.68 -5.88
C ALA A 38 9.06 -10.98 -5.36
N GLY A 39 8.49 -12.15 -5.71
CA GLY A 39 8.97 -13.46 -5.24
C GLY A 39 8.72 -13.70 -3.76
N ILE A 40 7.75 -12.99 -3.17
CA ILE A 40 7.46 -13.07 -1.73
C ILE A 40 6.47 -14.20 -1.49
N GLU A 41 6.84 -15.13 -0.62
CA GLU A 41 5.95 -16.21 -0.18
C GLU A 41 4.68 -15.62 0.45
N ASN A 42 3.52 -16.02 -0.07
CA ASN A 42 2.24 -15.49 0.36
C ASN A 42 1.18 -16.58 0.46
N SER A 43 0.16 -16.28 1.23
CA SER A 43 -1.07 -17.05 1.37
C SER A 43 -2.23 -16.14 1.02
N VAL A 44 -3.18 -16.68 0.25
CA VAL A 44 -4.41 -16.01 -0.19
C VAL A 44 -5.60 -16.93 0.14
N PRO A 45 -6.86 -16.44 0.10
CA PRO A 45 -8.03 -17.25 0.48
C PRO A 45 -8.17 -18.60 -0.20
N THR A 46 -7.56 -18.77 -1.37
CA THR A 46 -7.57 -20.03 -2.14
C THR A 46 -6.40 -20.98 -1.82
N THR A 47 -5.41 -20.54 -1.04
CA THR A 47 -4.27 -21.37 -0.62
C THR A 47 -4.73 -22.41 0.40
N SER A 48 -4.26 -23.66 0.28
CA SER A 48 -4.65 -24.74 1.21
C SER A 48 -4.28 -24.47 2.68
N THR A 49 -3.22 -23.70 2.93
CA THR A 49 -2.77 -23.32 4.27
C THR A 49 -3.51 -22.10 4.83
N TRP A 50 -4.42 -21.47 4.07
CA TRP A 50 -5.07 -20.21 4.44
C TRP A 50 -5.68 -20.24 5.84
N THR A 51 -6.44 -21.29 6.16
CA THR A 51 -7.09 -21.43 7.47
C THR A 51 -6.09 -21.36 8.62
N MET A 52 -4.95 -22.04 8.49
CA MET A 52 -3.88 -22.00 9.50
C MET A 52 -3.23 -20.62 9.57
N ASP A 53 -2.97 -20.03 8.41
CA ASP A 53 -2.25 -18.76 8.27
C ASP A 53 -3.03 -17.56 8.80
N THR A 54 -4.35 -17.64 8.75
CA THR A 54 -5.27 -16.61 9.26
C THR A 54 -5.85 -16.94 10.63
N GLN A 55 -5.49 -18.08 11.23
CA GLN A 55 -6.08 -18.50 12.50
C GLN A 55 -5.67 -17.53 13.61
N PRO A 56 -6.65 -16.83 14.23
CA PRO A 56 -6.36 -15.92 15.32
C PRO A 56 -6.06 -16.70 16.60
N TRP A 57 -5.15 -16.15 17.42
CA TRP A 57 -4.92 -16.70 18.76
C TRP A 57 -6.17 -16.58 19.66
N ASN A 58 -6.91 -15.48 19.55
CA ASN A 58 -8.15 -15.28 20.28
C ASN A 58 -9.36 -15.63 19.40
N ALA A 59 -10.03 -16.74 19.71
CA ALA A 59 -11.20 -17.20 18.97
C ALA A 59 -12.40 -16.22 18.95
N ARG A 60 -12.42 -15.21 19.83
CA ARG A 60 -13.46 -14.16 19.82
C ARG A 60 -13.28 -13.13 18.71
N VAL A 61 -12.12 -13.09 18.06
CA VAL A 61 -11.76 -12.07 17.06
C VAL A 61 -11.32 -12.79 15.78
N ASN A 62 -12.06 -12.62 14.69
CA ASN A 62 -11.82 -13.32 13.42
C ASN A 62 -11.63 -12.34 12.25
N PRO A 63 -10.45 -11.68 12.14
CA PRO A 63 -10.18 -10.77 11.04
C PRO A 63 -9.91 -11.57 9.76
N VAL A 64 -10.40 -11.07 8.62
CA VAL A 64 -10.16 -11.68 7.31
C VAL A 64 -9.18 -10.78 6.54
N PRO A 65 -7.89 -11.12 6.47
CA PRO A 65 -6.92 -10.35 5.69
C PRO A 65 -7.14 -10.56 4.19
N SER A 66 -6.68 -9.61 3.36
CA SER A 66 -6.68 -9.77 1.91
C SER A 66 -5.58 -10.73 1.42
N ALA A 67 -4.46 -10.79 2.14
CA ALA A 67 -3.36 -11.73 1.92
C ALA A 67 -2.51 -11.81 3.21
N VAL A 68 -1.76 -12.89 3.37
CA VAL A 68 -0.72 -13.04 4.39
C VAL A 68 0.61 -13.25 3.70
N VAL A 69 1.68 -12.58 4.14
CA VAL A 69 3.01 -12.67 3.54
C VAL A 69 4.03 -13.19 4.56
N PHE A 70 5.00 -13.97 4.09
CA PHE A 70 6.02 -14.62 4.91
C PHE A 70 7.43 -14.19 4.45
N PRO A 71 7.79 -12.89 4.62
CA PRO A 71 9.08 -12.39 4.18
C PRO A 71 10.22 -12.99 5.03
N LYS A 72 11.31 -13.38 4.36
CA LYS A 72 12.51 -13.98 4.96
C LYS A 72 13.66 -12.98 5.12
N THR A 73 13.56 -11.84 4.46
CA THR A 73 14.58 -10.78 4.45
C THR A 73 13.97 -9.39 4.61
N GLU A 74 14.74 -8.42 5.09
CA GLU A 74 14.30 -7.01 5.20
C GLU A 74 13.92 -6.41 3.84
N LYS A 75 14.58 -6.88 2.78
CA LYS A 75 14.28 -6.50 1.40
C LYS A 75 12.88 -6.95 1.00
N GLU A 76 12.48 -8.16 1.36
CA GLU A 76 11.13 -8.67 1.13
C GLU A 76 10.08 -7.93 1.96
N VAL A 77 10.40 -7.57 3.21
CA VAL A 77 9.51 -6.71 4.03
C VAL A 77 9.24 -5.39 3.31
N SER A 78 10.30 -4.71 2.86
CA SER A 78 10.20 -3.42 2.17
C SER A 78 9.40 -3.54 0.87
N ALA A 79 9.60 -4.62 0.10
CA ALA A 79 8.86 -4.89 -1.12
C ALA A 79 7.38 -5.19 -0.85
N ALA A 80 7.06 -5.97 0.19
CA ALA A 80 5.68 -6.24 0.58
C ALA A 80 4.95 -4.96 1.01
N LEU A 81 5.60 -4.10 1.80
CA LEU A 81 5.05 -2.81 2.22
C LEU A 81 4.79 -1.89 1.02
N LYS A 82 5.70 -1.87 0.04
CA LYS A 82 5.50 -1.14 -1.21
C LYS A 82 4.28 -1.66 -1.98
N CYS A 83 4.15 -2.98 -2.14
CA CYS A 83 2.98 -3.58 -2.79
C CYS A 83 1.68 -3.22 -2.07
N ALA A 84 1.68 -3.23 -0.73
CA ALA A 84 0.50 -2.86 0.05
C ALA A 84 0.13 -1.38 -0.12
N ALA A 85 1.11 -0.49 -0.14
CA ALA A 85 0.91 0.93 -0.39
C ALA A 85 0.36 1.19 -1.80
N ASP A 86 0.92 0.54 -2.81
CA ASP A 86 0.48 0.66 -4.21
C ASP A 86 -0.93 0.06 -4.42
N ALA A 87 -1.32 -0.94 -3.62
CA ALA A 87 -2.65 -1.54 -3.60
C ALA A 87 -3.67 -0.78 -2.71
N GLY A 88 -3.20 0.19 -1.90
CA GLY A 88 -4.06 0.93 -0.97
C GLY A 88 -4.59 0.12 0.21
N VAL A 89 -3.90 -0.96 0.59
CA VAL A 89 -4.33 -1.85 1.70
C VAL A 89 -3.57 -1.55 2.98
N LYS A 90 -4.24 -1.73 4.13
CA LYS A 90 -3.61 -1.56 5.45
C LYS A 90 -2.78 -2.79 5.80
N VAL A 91 -1.63 -2.57 6.42
CA VAL A 91 -0.72 -3.63 6.86
C VAL A 91 -0.73 -3.75 8.38
N THR A 92 -0.84 -4.97 8.87
CA THR A 92 -0.69 -5.32 10.29
C THR A 92 0.36 -6.42 10.39
N ARG A 93 1.24 -6.33 11.39
CA ARG A 93 2.20 -7.39 11.71
C ARG A 93 1.58 -8.38 12.69
N SER A 94 1.51 -9.66 12.31
CA SER A 94 1.19 -10.76 13.22
C SER A 94 2.47 -11.51 13.61
N VAL A 95 2.47 -12.12 14.80
CA VAL A 95 3.48 -13.10 15.20
C VAL A 95 2.81 -14.46 15.13
N HIS A 96 2.92 -15.12 13.98
CA HIS A 96 2.48 -16.49 13.78
C HIS A 96 3.71 -17.35 13.56
N TYR A 97 3.98 -18.28 14.48
CA TYR A 97 5.07 -19.24 14.33
C TYR A 97 4.59 -20.35 13.42
N ARG A 98 5.05 -20.34 12.16
CA ARG A 98 4.86 -21.47 11.25
C ARG A 98 5.98 -22.48 11.56
N SER A 99 5.67 -23.50 12.34
CA SER A 99 6.57 -24.60 12.72
C SER A 99 6.70 -25.63 11.62
#